data_AF-A0A7V9GD02-F1
#
_entry.id   AF-A0A7V9GD02-F1
#
_cell.length_a   1.000
_cell.length_b   1.000
_cell.length_c   1.000
_cell.angle_alpha   90.00
_cell.angle_beta   90.00
_cell.angle_gamma   90.00
#
_symmetry.space_group_name_H-M   'P 1'
#
loop_
_entity.id
_entity.type
_entity.pdbx_description
1 polymer ?
#
loop_
_entity_poly.entity_id
_entity_poly.type
_entity_poly.pdbx_seq_one_letter_code
_entity_poly.pdbx_strand_id
1 'polypeptide(L)'
;MSIENSIEEKIKQAIANGEFDNLAGKGKPLNFDAYFNTPEDLRVGYSILKSNNFVPEELDRLKEIGELKEKIKICTDEDEKQKLAKILILMLSLC
;
A
#
# COMPACT_ATOMS: atom_id res chain seq x y z
N MET A 1 -27.76 14.31 -22.08
CA MET A 1 -26.37 14.75 -21.82
C MET A 1 -25.59 13.50 -21.44
N SER A 2 -24.56 13.12 -22.20
CA SER A 2 -23.82 11.85 -21.95
C SER A 2 -22.85 12.00 -20.78
N ILE A 3 -22.53 10.89 -20.11
CA ILE A 3 -21.59 10.89 -18.97
C ILE A 3 -20.20 11.36 -19.43
N GLU A 4 -19.76 10.97 -20.62
CA GLU A 4 -18.46 11.39 -21.16
C GLU A 4 -18.36 12.91 -21.27
N ASN A 5 -19.41 13.57 -21.77
CA ASN A 5 -19.45 15.02 -21.91
C ASN A 5 -19.37 15.73 -20.55
N SER A 6 -20.03 15.20 -19.53
CA SER A 6 -19.98 15.79 -18.18
C SER A 6 -18.60 15.64 -17.52
N ILE A 7 -17.92 14.50 -17.74
CA ILE A 7 -16.55 14.28 -17.27
C ILE A 7 -15.60 15.24 -17.98
N GLU A 8 -15.70 15.36 -19.30
CA GLU A 8 -14.87 16.24 -20.12
C GLU A 8 -15.01 17.71 -19.70
N GLU A 9 -16.23 18.18 -19.46
CA GLU A 9 -16.48 19.54 -18.97
C GLU A 9 -15.84 19.79 -17.59
N LYS A 10 -15.93 18.83 -16.67
CA LYS A 10 -15.28 18.94 -15.35
C LYS A 10 -13.77 19.00 -15.45
N ILE A 11 -13.16 18.17 -16.32
CA ILE A 11 -11.71 18.18 -16.53
C ILE A 11 -11.27 19.54 -17.09
N LYS A 12 -12.00 20.07 -18.10
CA LYS A 12 -11.71 21.39 -18.68
C LYS A 12 -11.82 22.52 -17.67
N GLN A 13 -12.83 22.49 -16.80
CA GLN A 13 -12.98 23.47 -15.73
C GLN A 13 -11.81 23.42 -14.74
N ALA A 14 -11.41 22.23 -14.28
CA ALA A 14 -10.27 22.07 -13.38
C ALA A 14 -8.95 22.54 -14.01
N ILE A 15 -8.76 22.33 -15.33
CA ILE A 15 -7.63 22.88 -16.07
C ILE A 15 -7.68 24.41 -16.10
N ALA A 16 -8.83 25.00 -16.45
CA ALA A 16 -9.00 26.45 -16.52
C ALA A 16 -8.79 27.14 -15.16
N ASN A 17 -9.15 26.46 -14.07
CA ASN A 17 -8.95 26.92 -12.70
C ASN A 17 -7.48 26.78 -12.21
N GLY A 18 -6.60 26.17 -13.02
CA GLY A 18 -5.21 25.92 -12.63
C GLY A 18 -5.06 24.83 -11.56
N GLU A 19 -6.06 23.97 -11.36
CA GLU A 19 -6.01 22.92 -10.31
C GLU A 19 -4.87 21.91 -10.56
N PHE A 20 -4.40 21.79 -11.81
CA PHE A 20 -3.24 20.97 -12.20
C PHE A 20 -1.90 21.71 -12.11
N ASP A 21 -1.88 23.01 -11.77
CA ASP A 21 -0.66 23.82 -11.84
C ASP A 21 0.33 23.59 -10.70
N ASN A 22 -0.11 23.00 -9.58
CA ASN A 22 0.76 22.73 -8.45
C ASN A 22 0.51 21.34 -7.85
N LEU A 23 0.40 20.33 -8.73
CA LEU A 23 0.28 18.95 -8.29
C LEU A 23 1.48 18.53 -7.44
N ALA A 24 1.23 17.67 -6.47
CA ALA A 24 2.27 17.04 -5.68
C ALA A 24 3.30 16.36 -6.60
N GLY A 25 4.56 16.78 -6.50
CA GLY A 25 5.63 16.25 -7.34
C GLY A 25 5.84 16.96 -8.69
N LYS A 26 5.08 18.01 -9.03
CA LYS A 26 5.31 18.78 -10.26
C LYS A 26 6.75 19.30 -10.32
N GLY A 27 7.42 19.02 -11.45
CA GLY A 27 8.80 19.41 -11.70
C GLY A 27 9.86 18.61 -10.94
N LYS A 28 9.46 17.63 -10.10
CA LYS A 28 10.39 16.74 -9.41
C LYS A 28 10.64 15.47 -10.24
N PRO A 29 11.84 14.88 -10.18
CA PRO A 29 12.08 13.59 -10.79
C PRO A 29 11.15 12.53 -10.19
N LEU A 30 10.68 11.61 -11.03
CA LEU A 30 9.89 10.47 -10.58
C LEU A 30 10.77 9.56 -9.72
N ASN A 31 10.24 9.12 -8.57
CA ASN A 31 10.88 8.09 -7.74
C ASN A 31 10.50 6.71 -8.30
N PHE A 32 11.50 5.97 -8.78
CA PHE A 32 11.35 4.60 -9.26
C PHE A 32 11.98 3.55 -8.33
N ASP A 33 12.41 3.93 -7.13
CA ASP A 33 13.13 3.04 -6.20
C ASP A 33 12.31 1.77 -5.93
N ALA A 34 11.01 1.92 -5.66
CA ALA A 34 10.12 0.78 -5.43
C ALA A 34 10.02 -0.16 -6.65
N TYR A 35 10.06 0.38 -7.87
CA TYR A 35 10.00 -0.42 -9.10
C TYR A 35 11.31 -1.17 -9.34
N PHE A 36 12.45 -0.50 -9.20
CA PHE A 36 13.77 -1.12 -9.44
C PHE A 36 14.24 -2.04 -8.31
N ASN A 37 13.79 -1.80 -7.06
CA ASN A 37 14.01 -2.69 -5.93
C ASN A 37 13.16 -3.98 -6.02
N THR A 38 12.13 -4.01 -6.89
CA THR A 38 11.35 -5.21 -7.15
C THR A 38 12.12 -6.10 -8.16
N PRO A 39 12.26 -7.41 -7.91
CA PRO A 39 12.81 -8.36 -8.88
C PRO A 39 12.14 -8.26 -10.25
N GLU A 40 12.91 -8.34 -11.32
CA GLU A 40 12.46 -8.05 -12.69
C GLU A 40 11.21 -8.84 -13.10
N ASP A 41 11.19 -10.13 -12.77
CA ASP A 41 10.11 -11.08 -12.99
C ASP A 41 8.80 -10.69 -12.26
N LEU A 42 8.90 -9.92 -11.18
CA LEU A 42 7.76 -9.51 -10.36
C LEU A 42 7.28 -8.08 -10.65
N ARG A 43 8.08 -7.23 -11.31
CA ARG A 43 7.80 -5.78 -11.47
C ARG A 43 6.43 -5.49 -12.09
N VAL A 44 6.06 -6.20 -13.16
CA VAL A 44 4.81 -5.96 -13.89
C VAL A 44 3.61 -6.29 -13.01
N GLY A 45 3.62 -7.46 -12.37
CA GLY A 45 2.55 -7.89 -11.48
C GLY A 45 2.36 -6.92 -10.32
N TYR A 46 3.43 -6.61 -9.59
CA TYR A 46 3.37 -5.69 -8.45
C TYR A 46 2.96 -4.26 -8.85
N SER A 47 3.39 -3.77 -10.02
CA SER A 47 3.00 -2.45 -10.50
C SER A 47 1.50 -2.36 -10.80
N ILE A 48 0.93 -3.39 -11.43
CA ILE A 48 -0.51 -3.45 -11.72
C ILE A 48 -1.33 -3.46 -10.42
N LEU A 49 -0.95 -4.31 -9.46
CA LEU A 49 -1.65 -4.40 -8.18
C LEU A 49 -1.60 -3.06 -7.44
N LYS A 50 -0.41 -2.46 -7.35
CA LYS A 50 -0.19 -1.16 -6.71
C LYS A 50 -1.01 -0.04 -7.36
N SER A 51 -1.04 0.02 -8.69
CA SER A 51 -1.80 1.05 -9.43
C SER A 51 -3.31 0.95 -9.27
N ASN A 52 -3.84 -0.22 -8.92
CA ASN A 52 -5.28 -0.45 -8.74
C ASN A 52 -5.71 -0.41 -7.26
N ASN A 53 -4.85 0.06 -6.35
CA ASN A 53 -5.06 -0.02 -4.90
C ASN A 53 -5.40 -1.45 -4.42
N PHE A 54 -4.96 -2.46 -5.15
CA PHE A 54 -5.20 -3.85 -4.81
C PHE A 54 -4.10 -4.30 -3.84
N VAL A 55 -4.50 -4.62 -2.62
CA VAL A 55 -3.63 -5.17 -1.57
C VAL A 55 -3.97 -6.65 -1.46
N PRO A 56 -3.07 -7.56 -1.83
CA PRO A 56 -3.29 -9.00 -1.65
C PRO A 56 -3.48 -9.34 -0.16
N GLU A 57 -4.29 -10.36 0.15
CA GLU A 57 -4.57 -10.80 1.53
C GLU A 57 -3.29 -11.16 2.31
N GLU A 58 -2.25 -11.59 1.59
CA GLU A 58 -0.94 -11.90 2.13
C GLU A 58 -0.28 -10.66 2.78
N LEU A 59 -0.48 -9.47 2.21
CA LEU A 59 0.06 -8.23 2.78
C LEU A 59 -0.64 -7.88 4.10
N ASP A 60 -1.94 -8.13 4.22
CA ASP A 60 -2.66 -7.88 5.46
C ASP A 60 -2.26 -8.88 6.55
N ARG A 61 -2.08 -10.17 6.21
CA ARG A 61 -1.45 -11.13 7.13
C ARG A 61 -0.05 -10.71 7.58
N LEU A 62 0.77 -10.19 6.67
CA LEU A 62 2.11 -9.68 7.02
C LEU A 62 2.06 -8.47 7.97
N LYS A 63 1.08 -7.58 7.81
CA LYS A 63 0.84 -6.48 8.77
C LYS A 63 0.45 -7.02 10.14
N GLU A 64 -0.49 -7.95 10.21
CA GLU A 64 -0.91 -8.60 11.47
C GLU A 64 0.28 -9.24 12.19
N ILE A 65 1.15 -9.96 11.44
CA ILE A 65 2.40 -10.53 11.97
C ILE A 65 3.32 -9.44 12.51
N GLY A 66 3.47 -8.31 11.80
CA GLY A 66 4.26 -7.17 12.24
C GLY A 66 3.73 -6.54 13.53
N GLU A 67 2.43 -6.30 13.61
CA GLU A 67 1.77 -5.78 14.80
C GLU A 67 1.91 -6.72 16.01
N LEU A 68 1.81 -8.03 15.79
CA LEU A 68 1.99 -9.02 16.85
C LEU A 68 3.43 -8.99 17.40
N LYS A 69 4.43 -8.86 16.53
CA LYS A 69 5.85 -8.74 16.92
C LYS A 69 6.09 -7.49 17.76
N GLU A 70 5.52 -6.35 17.37
CA GLU A 70 5.65 -5.11 18.16
C GLU A 70 4.92 -5.24 19.51
N LYS A 71 3.73 -5.86 19.56
CA LYS A 71 3.04 -6.14 20.83
C LYS A 71 3.88 -7.01 21.77
N ILE A 72 4.50 -8.07 21.26
CA ILE A 72 5.39 -8.95 22.05
C ILE A 72 6.60 -8.17 22.61
N LYS A 73 7.13 -7.22 21.83
CA LYS A 73 8.31 -6.43 22.21
C LYS A 73 8.01 -5.44 23.34
N ILE A 74 6.80 -4.87 23.36
CA ILE A 74 6.38 -3.85 24.33
C ILE A 74 5.73 -4.50 25.57
N CYS A 75 5.23 -5.73 25.45
CA CYS A 75 4.60 -6.45 26.55
C CYS A 75 5.60 -6.80 27.67
N THR A 76 5.30 -6.35 28.89
CA THR A 76 6.09 -6.60 30.10
C THR A 76 5.61 -7.80 30.92
N ASP A 77 4.42 -8.33 30.61
CA ASP A 77 3.86 -9.53 31.24
C ASP A 77 4.32 -10.79 30.48
N GLU A 78 5.05 -11.66 31.16
CA GLU A 78 5.64 -12.86 30.55
C GLU A 78 4.57 -13.91 30.15
N ASP A 79 3.43 -13.98 30.84
CA ASP A 79 2.35 -14.91 30.48
C ASP A 79 1.59 -14.43 29.23
N GLU A 80 1.35 -13.11 29.11
CA GLU A 80 0.76 -12.55 27.89
C GLU A 80 1.71 -12.64 26.69
N LYS A 81 3.00 -12.39 26.92
CA LYS A 81 4.04 -12.50 25.89
C LYS A 81 4.15 -13.91 25.33
N GLN A 82 4.08 -14.94 26.19
CA GLN A 82 4.05 -16.34 25.73
C GLN A 82 2.81 -16.67 24.89
N LYS A 83 1.62 -16.16 25.27
CA LYS A 83 0.39 -16.34 24.48
C LYS A 83 0.51 -15.68 23.10
N LEU A 84 0.99 -14.44 23.05
CA LEU A 84 1.21 -13.72 21.80
C LEU A 84 2.26 -14.42 20.92
N ALA A 85 3.37 -14.91 21.50
CA ALA A 85 4.38 -15.67 20.77
C ALA A 85 3.81 -16.98 20.18
N LYS A 86 2.92 -17.66 20.90
CA LYS A 86 2.25 -18.86 20.40
C LYS A 86 1.33 -18.56 19.21
N ILE A 87 0.59 -17.44 19.27
CA ILE A 87 -0.24 -16.96 18.16
C ILE A 87 0.62 -16.61 16.94
N LEU A 88 1.76 -15.93 17.14
CA LEU A 88 2.71 -15.60 16.08
C LEU A 88 3.25 -16.86 15.38
N ILE A 89 3.63 -17.88 16.15
CA ILE A 89 4.11 -19.16 15.60
C ILE A 89 3.01 -19.85 14.79
N LEU A 90 1.78 -19.86 15.30
CA LEU A 90 0.65 -20.45 14.60
C LEU A 90 0.39 -19.74 13.25
N MET A 91 0.37 -18.40 13.22
CA MET A 91 0.20 -17.65 11.97
C MET A 91 1.31 -17.95 10.97
N LEU A 92 2.57 -18.02 11.42
CA LEU A 92 3.70 -18.33 10.54
C LEU A 92 3.68 -19.77 10.01
N SER A 93 3.00 -20.69 10.68
CA SER A 93 2.84 -22.08 10.22
C SER A 93 1.69 -22.30 9.23
N LEU A 94 0.78 -21.34 9.10
CA LEU A 94 -0.36 -21.38 8.17
C LEU A 94 -0.15 -20.55 6.89
N CYS A 95 0.95 -19.81 6.79
CA CYS A 95 1.41 -19.14 5.58
C CYS A 95 2.38 -20.04 4.82
#